data_AF-A0A819WMI9-F1
#
_entry.id   AF-A0A819WMI9-F1
#
_cell.length_a   1.000
_cell.length_b   1.000
_cell.length_c   1.000
_cell.angle_alpha   90.00
_cell.angle_beta   90.00
_cell.angle_gamma   90.00
#
_symmetry.space_group_name_H-M   'P 1'
#
loop_
_entity.id
_entity.type
_entity.pdbx_description
1 polymer ?
#
loop_
_entity_poly.entity_id
_entity_poly.type
_entity_poly.pdbx_seq_one_letter_code
_entity_poly.pdbx_strand_id
1 'polypeptide(L)'
;ILTCCLPDGSPNRLCDELGRGYMSLLGDLITFPDGVCLRSKLSHGETDYECLPRSISDAQLGLLFTLLYRYDKYKLDKYGQSLLDYINNYKVHYHPITIARNQILQCIIEFKQMPDRSTLTEEEETETIDFPIQLTDFWQSFITPNKLSLFNNISLETIDTLLNEDNINLINRYCTCKLTTTGYNEQSLIIIIRQICTQLHLIFVNIDTFIKTRGQAYHSKQLRSNQRSNFERFINIYNNFRQTVLFMCHLNASIIFSLDNIRCIDLKYSSLLMKLLRIWLTFAENTVTLSNITRNRWDEIAALCLTSIEKSTKSILKL
;
A
#
# COMPACT_ATOMS: atom_id res chain seq x y z
N ILE A 1 -16.36 8.85 18.28
CA ILE A 1 -16.09 7.44 18.66
C ILE A 1 -14.59 7.22 18.83
N LEU A 2 -13.76 7.59 17.85
CA LEU A 2 -12.32 7.30 17.85
C LEU A 2 -11.42 8.44 18.40
N THR A 3 -12.00 9.54 18.90
CA THR A 3 -11.22 10.65 19.47
C THR A 3 -10.45 10.18 20.71
N CYS A 4 -9.21 10.61 20.88
CA CYS A 4 -8.39 10.24 22.03
C CYS A 4 -8.92 10.81 23.36
N CYS A 5 -9.61 11.96 23.29
CA CYS A 5 -10.25 12.60 24.42
C CYS A 5 -11.73 12.87 24.14
N LEU A 6 -12.51 12.98 25.21
CA LEU A 6 -13.87 13.51 25.22
C LEU A 6 -13.84 15.05 25.19
N PRO A 7 -14.98 15.73 24.93
CA PRO A 7 -15.04 17.21 24.84
C PRO A 7 -14.58 17.94 26.11
N ASP A 8 -14.62 17.26 27.26
CA ASP A 8 -14.15 17.76 28.56
C ASP A 8 -12.64 17.57 28.78
N GLY A 9 -11.91 17.06 27.78
CA GLY A 9 -10.48 16.79 27.85
C GLY A 9 -10.11 15.48 28.54
N SER A 10 -11.07 14.74 29.08
CA SER A 10 -10.83 13.44 29.71
C SER A 10 -10.49 12.37 28.66
N PRO A 11 -9.68 11.34 29.00
CA PRO A 11 -9.31 10.30 28.05
C PRO A 11 -10.53 9.46 27.66
N ASN A 12 -10.67 9.19 26.37
CA ASN A 12 -11.71 8.31 25.86
C ASN A 12 -11.34 6.84 26.14
N ARG A 13 -12.01 6.23 27.11
CA ARG A 13 -11.78 4.84 27.54
C ARG A 13 -12.57 3.80 26.75
N LEU A 14 -13.36 4.20 25.75
CA LEU A 14 -14.22 3.28 25.00
C LEU A 14 -13.45 2.12 24.36
N CYS A 15 -12.26 2.41 23.81
CA CYS A 15 -11.40 1.39 23.21
C CYS A 15 -10.87 0.38 24.24
N ASP A 16 -10.54 0.84 25.45
CA ASP A 16 -10.04 0.00 26.53
C ASP A 16 -11.16 -0.88 27.09
N GLU A 17 -12.36 -0.32 27.19
CA GLU A 17 -13.56 -0.95 27.75
C GLU A 17 -14.12 -2.04 26.82
N LEU A 18 -14.32 -1.73 25.53
CA LEU A 18 -14.87 -2.67 24.54
C LEU A 18 -13.83 -3.64 23.98
N GLY A 19 -12.55 -3.28 24.04
CA GLY A 19 -11.46 -4.07 23.47
C GLY A 19 -11.32 -3.90 21.96
N ARG A 20 -10.17 -4.36 21.44
CA ARG A 20 -9.73 -4.10 20.06
C ARG A 20 -10.64 -4.70 19.00
N GLY A 21 -10.94 -5.99 19.10
CA GLY A 21 -11.68 -6.68 18.05
C GLY A 21 -13.12 -6.17 17.90
N TYR A 22 -13.74 -5.76 19.01
CA TYR A 22 -15.05 -5.09 18.98
C TYR A 22 -14.98 -3.74 18.25
N MET A 23 -13.98 -2.92 18.60
CA MET A 23 -13.77 -1.63 17.94
C MET A 23 -13.40 -1.80 16.46
N SER A 24 -12.67 -2.86 16.09
CA SER A 24 -12.32 -3.18 14.70
C SER A 24 -13.56 -3.55 13.88
N LEU A 25 -14.44 -4.39 14.43
CA LEU A 25 -15.70 -4.77 13.77
C LEU A 25 -16.63 -3.56 13.60
N LEU A 26 -16.75 -2.70 14.63
CA LEU A 26 -17.44 -1.41 14.49
C LEU A 26 -16.81 -0.54 13.40
N GLY A 27 -15.49 -0.50 13.34
CA GLY A 27 -14.76 0.21 12.29
C GLY A 27 -15.24 -0.22 10.90
N ASP A 28 -15.17 -1.51 10.62
CA ASP A 28 -15.53 -2.11 9.33
C ASP A 28 -17.01 -1.94 8.95
N LEU A 29 -17.92 -2.04 9.94
CA LEU A 29 -19.36 -1.95 9.69
C LEU A 29 -19.86 -0.52 9.54
N ILE A 30 -19.42 0.41 10.40
CA ILE A 30 -20.07 1.72 10.51
C ILE A 30 -19.15 2.92 10.28
N THR A 31 -17.82 2.75 10.25
CA THR A 31 -16.88 3.88 10.25
C THR A 31 -16.04 4.00 8.99
N PHE A 32 -15.43 2.91 8.52
CA PHE A 32 -14.45 3.00 7.44
C PHE A 32 -15.13 3.22 6.09
N PRO A 33 -14.64 4.18 5.29
CA PRO A 33 -15.26 4.56 4.02
C PRO A 33 -15.18 3.45 2.97
N ASP A 34 -14.09 2.68 2.97
CA ASP A 34 -13.92 1.52 2.08
C ASP A 34 -14.69 0.26 2.60
N GLY A 35 -15.30 0.33 3.78
CA GLY A 35 -16.08 -0.76 4.39
C GLY A 35 -17.57 -0.69 4.08
N VAL A 36 -18.40 -1.32 4.92
CA VAL A 36 -19.86 -1.26 4.74
C VAL A 36 -20.36 0.18 4.89
N CYS A 37 -19.71 0.95 5.78
CA CYS A 37 -19.98 2.35 6.07
C CYS A 37 -21.48 2.62 6.31
N LEU A 38 -22.12 1.69 7.03
CA LEU A 38 -23.58 1.62 7.15
C LEU A 38 -24.19 2.91 7.69
N ARG A 39 -23.49 3.56 8.64
CA ARG A 39 -23.89 4.86 9.19
C ARG A 39 -24.04 5.91 8.10
N SER A 40 -23.05 6.03 7.21
CA SER A 40 -23.04 7.03 6.15
C SER A 40 -24.16 6.75 5.15
N LYS A 41 -24.26 5.49 4.68
CA LYS A 41 -25.27 5.07 3.70
C LYS A 41 -26.69 5.32 4.19
N LEU A 42 -26.99 4.96 5.45
CA LEU A 42 -28.28 5.25 6.07
C LEU A 42 -28.53 6.76 6.21
N SER A 43 -27.52 7.54 6.62
CA SER A 43 -27.68 8.99 6.80
C SER A 43 -27.89 9.77 5.50
N HIS A 44 -27.38 9.24 4.39
CA HIS A 44 -27.54 9.83 3.06
C HIS A 44 -28.74 9.25 2.28
N GLY A 45 -29.48 8.30 2.86
CA GLY A 45 -30.60 7.63 2.19
C GLY A 45 -30.17 6.75 1.00
N GLU A 46 -28.91 6.30 0.98
CA GLU A 46 -28.39 5.40 -0.07
C GLU A 46 -28.85 3.94 0.14
N THR A 47 -29.28 3.60 1.36
CA THR A 47 -29.79 2.28 1.70
C THR A 47 -30.86 2.39 2.77
N ASP A 48 -31.83 1.48 2.74
CA ASP A 48 -32.85 1.32 3.77
C ASP A 48 -32.59 0.06 4.60
N TYR A 49 -33.06 0.04 5.84
CA TYR A 49 -32.93 -1.13 6.72
C TYR A 49 -33.57 -2.39 6.13
N GLU A 50 -34.64 -2.24 5.35
CA GLU A 50 -35.36 -3.35 4.70
C GLU A 50 -34.55 -3.99 3.58
N CYS A 51 -33.57 -3.27 3.02
CA CYS A 51 -32.76 -3.69 1.89
C CYS A 51 -31.36 -4.18 2.30
N LEU A 52 -31.06 -4.27 3.60
CA LEU A 52 -29.75 -4.68 4.07
C LEU A 52 -29.50 -6.17 3.79
N PRO A 53 -28.34 -6.52 3.22
CA PRO A 53 -27.90 -7.91 3.13
C PRO A 53 -27.95 -8.58 4.50
N ARG A 54 -28.50 -9.79 4.55
CA ARG A 54 -28.61 -10.59 5.78
C ARG A 54 -27.29 -10.69 6.54
N SER A 55 -26.16 -10.81 5.83
CA SER A 55 -24.83 -10.86 6.44
C SER A 55 -24.47 -9.61 7.26
N ILE A 56 -24.94 -8.42 6.85
CA ILE A 56 -24.73 -7.17 7.58
C ILE A 56 -25.64 -7.14 8.81
N SER A 57 -26.91 -7.52 8.66
CA SER A 57 -27.85 -7.62 9.78
C SER A 57 -27.37 -8.62 10.84
N ASP A 58 -26.90 -9.79 10.42
CA ASP A 58 -26.34 -10.83 11.29
C ASP A 58 -25.10 -10.30 12.04
N ALA A 59 -24.21 -9.56 11.36
CA ALA A 59 -23.05 -8.94 11.99
C ALA A 59 -23.43 -7.86 13.02
N GLN A 60 -24.45 -7.04 12.74
CA GLN A 60 -24.98 -6.07 13.70
C GLN A 60 -25.60 -6.73 14.92
N LEU A 61 -26.42 -7.76 14.72
CA LEU A 61 -27.03 -8.52 15.81
C LEU A 61 -25.97 -9.24 16.65
N GLY A 62 -24.99 -9.88 16.00
CA GLY A 62 -23.87 -10.52 16.69
C GLY A 62 -23.08 -9.52 17.56
N LEU A 63 -22.90 -8.30 17.07
CA LEU A 63 -22.26 -7.22 17.81
C LEU A 63 -23.08 -6.79 19.04
N LEU A 64 -24.40 -6.62 18.89
CA LEU A 64 -25.30 -6.31 20.01
C LEU A 64 -25.32 -7.44 21.06
N PHE A 65 -25.46 -8.69 20.62
CA PHE A 65 -25.42 -9.84 21.52
C PHE A 65 -24.09 -9.91 22.28
N THR A 66 -22.98 -9.55 21.65
CA THR A 66 -21.68 -9.57 22.32
C THR A 66 -21.56 -8.49 23.38
N LEU A 67 -22.16 -7.31 23.20
CA LEU A 67 -22.27 -6.35 24.30
C LEU A 67 -23.12 -6.88 25.44
N LEU A 68 -24.28 -7.46 25.12
CA LEU A 68 -25.15 -8.06 26.13
C LEU A 68 -24.36 -9.09 26.93
N TYR A 69 -23.74 -10.07 26.27
CA TYR A 69 -22.92 -11.10 26.90
C TYR A 69 -21.73 -10.55 27.69
N ARG A 70 -21.05 -9.51 27.19
CA ARG A 70 -19.89 -8.90 27.87
C ARG A 70 -20.28 -8.23 29.20
N TYR A 71 -21.46 -7.60 29.24
CA TYR A 71 -21.95 -6.85 30.41
C TYR A 71 -23.03 -7.57 31.20
N ASP A 72 -23.41 -8.77 30.79
CA ASP A 72 -24.39 -9.58 31.50
C ASP A 72 -23.80 -10.08 32.83
N LYS A 73 -24.64 -10.09 33.86
CA LYS A 73 -24.32 -10.65 35.18
C LYS A 73 -24.56 -12.16 35.23
N TYR A 74 -25.25 -12.74 34.25
CA TYR A 74 -25.54 -14.17 34.20
C TYR A 74 -24.43 -14.95 33.48
N LYS A 75 -24.28 -16.24 33.81
CA LYS A 75 -23.21 -17.09 33.25
C LYS A 75 -23.35 -17.18 31.73
N LEU A 76 -22.29 -16.79 31.03
CA LEU A 76 -22.11 -17.03 29.60
C LEU A 76 -22.35 -18.51 29.29
N ASP A 77 -23.29 -18.78 28.38
CA ASP A 77 -23.43 -20.09 27.78
C ASP A 77 -22.34 -20.31 26.72
N LYS A 78 -22.30 -21.51 26.13
CA LYS A 78 -21.30 -21.86 25.10
C LYS A 78 -21.38 -20.94 23.87
N TYR A 79 -22.56 -20.42 23.54
CA TYR A 79 -22.78 -19.54 22.40
C TYR A 79 -22.24 -18.14 22.66
N GLY A 80 -22.51 -17.57 23.84
CA GLY A 80 -21.94 -16.30 24.27
C GLY A 80 -20.41 -16.33 24.30
N GLN A 81 -19.82 -17.43 24.80
CA GLN A 81 -18.36 -17.59 24.78
C GLN A 81 -17.81 -17.63 23.34
N SER A 82 -18.46 -18.36 22.44
CA SER A 82 -18.04 -18.46 21.03
C SER A 82 -18.10 -17.10 20.32
N LEU A 83 -19.13 -16.29 20.59
CA LEU A 83 -19.25 -14.93 20.05
C LEU A 83 -18.19 -13.98 20.59
N LEU A 84 -17.91 -14.04 21.89
CA LEU A 84 -16.84 -13.27 22.52
C LEU A 84 -15.47 -13.66 21.93
N ASP A 85 -15.20 -14.95 21.77
CA ASP A 85 -13.96 -15.45 21.18
C ASP A 85 -13.82 -14.99 19.72
N TYR A 86 -14.91 -15.05 18.94
CA TYR A 86 -14.92 -14.53 17.57
C TYR A 86 -14.56 -13.04 17.52
N ILE A 87 -15.24 -12.21 18.31
CA ILE A 87 -14.99 -10.77 18.32
C ILE A 87 -13.62 -10.42 18.88
N ASN A 88 -13.15 -11.09 19.92
CA ASN A 88 -11.81 -10.85 20.48
C ASN A 88 -10.70 -11.16 19.45
N ASN A 89 -10.96 -12.07 18.51
CA ASN A 89 -10.04 -12.44 17.44
C ASN A 89 -10.38 -11.79 16.09
N TYR A 90 -11.34 -10.86 16.04
CA TYR A 90 -11.75 -10.21 14.80
C TYR A 90 -10.59 -9.43 14.18
N LYS A 91 -10.35 -9.65 12.89
CA LYS A 91 -9.34 -8.95 12.09
C LYS A 91 -10.01 -7.85 11.30
N VAL A 92 -9.50 -6.63 11.41
CA VAL A 92 -10.01 -5.52 10.63
C VAL A 92 -9.70 -5.71 9.14
N HIS A 93 -10.67 -5.43 8.28
CA HIS A 93 -10.55 -5.63 6.84
C HIS A 93 -10.47 -4.31 6.07
N TYR A 94 -11.21 -3.28 6.52
CA TYR A 94 -11.41 -2.04 5.76
C TYR A 94 -10.69 -0.84 6.36
N HIS A 95 -9.81 -1.04 7.35
CA HIS A 95 -8.98 0.03 7.86
C HIS A 95 -8.07 0.57 6.73
N PRO A 96 -7.92 1.89 6.55
CA PRO A 96 -7.14 2.46 5.44
C PRO A 96 -5.69 1.94 5.35
N ILE A 97 -5.02 1.75 6.49
CA ILE A 97 -3.68 1.15 6.54
C ILE A 97 -3.71 -0.30 6.06
N THR A 98 -4.70 -1.09 6.46
CA THR A 98 -4.86 -2.49 6.04
C THR A 98 -5.01 -2.58 4.53
N ILE A 99 -5.85 -1.71 3.96
CA ILE A 99 -6.04 -1.64 2.51
C ILE A 99 -4.74 -1.24 1.81
N ALA A 100 -4.05 -0.20 2.28
CA ALA A 100 -2.78 0.23 1.69
C ALA A 100 -1.70 -0.86 1.76
N ARG A 101 -1.61 -1.59 2.88
CA ARG A 101 -0.71 -2.74 3.04
C ARG A 101 -1.00 -3.82 2.00
N ASN A 102 -2.27 -4.20 1.85
CA ASN A 102 -2.68 -5.20 0.87
C ASN A 102 -2.39 -4.74 -0.57
N GLN A 103 -2.61 -3.46 -0.89
CA GLN A 103 -2.29 -2.91 -2.20
C GLN A 103 -0.79 -2.92 -2.50
N ILE A 104 0.06 -2.61 -1.52
CA ILE A 104 1.53 -2.70 -1.68
C ILE A 104 1.97 -4.15 -1.88
N LEU A 105 1.44 -5.09 -1.08
CA LEU A 105 1.75 -6.52 -1.25
C LEU A 105 1.37 -7.00 -2.64
N GLN A 106 0.20 -6.59 -3.15
CA GLN A 106 -0.23 -6.89 -4.50
C GLN A 106 0.74 -6.31 -5.55
N CYS A 107 1.20 -5.06 -5.38
CA CYS A 107 2.19 -4.45 -6.28
C CYS A 107 3.52 -5.22 -6.28
N ILE A 108 3.96 -5.72 -5.12
CA ILE A 108 5.19 -6.53 -5.01
C ILE A 108 5.03 -7.87 -5.73
N ILE A 109 3.86 -8.52 -5.59
CA ILE A 109 3.54 -9.76 -6.31
C ILE A 109 3.56 -9.52 -7.82
N GLU A 110 2.92 -8.44 -8.28
CA GLU A 110 2.89 -8.08 -9.71
C GLU A 110 4.29 -7.71 -10.24
N PHE A 111 5.10 -7.01 -9.45
CA PHE A 111 6.50 -6.74 -9.79
C PHE A 111 7.31 -8.02 -9.97
N LYS A 112 7.12 -9.02 -9.11
CA LYS A 112 7.80 -10.33 -9.24
C LYS A 112 7.41 -11.09 -10.51
N GLN A 113 6.19 -10.86 -11.00
CA GLN A 113 5.72 -11.45 -12.25
C GLN A 113 6.29 -10.74 -13.48
N MET A 114 6.91 -9.56 -13.32
CA MET A 114 7.59 -8.90 -14.43
C MET A 114 8.78 -9.75 -14.89
N PRO A 115 8.92 -9.97 -16.21
CA PRO A 115 10.02 -10.75 -16.77
C PRO A 115 11.38 -10.14 -16.44
N ASP A 116 12.41 -10.96 -16.27
CA ASP A 116 13.78 -10.44 -16.27
C ASP A 116 14.20 -10.06 -17.70
N ARG A 117 15.14 -9.12 -17.84
CA ARG A 117 15.58 -8.66 -19.18
C ARG A 117 16.12 -9.80 -20.03
N SER A 118 16.80 -10.76 -19.43
CA SER A 118 17.31 -11.97 -20.09
C SER A 118 16.22 -12.80 -20.77
N THR A 119 14.96 -12.68 -20.32
CA THR A 119 13.82 -13.33 -20.97
C THR A 119 13.26 -12.55 -22.15
N LEU A 120 13.67 -11.27 -22.32
CA LEU A 120 13.22 -10.37 -23.38
C LEU A 120 14.22 -10.25 -24.53
N THR A 121 15.52 -10.42 -24.25
CA THR A 121 16.60 -10.34 -25.23
C THR A 121 17.79 -11.22 -24.84
N GLU A 122 18.50 -11.73 -25.84
CA GLU A 122 19.78 -12.45 -25.68
C GLU A 122 20.98 -11.49 -25.57
N GLU A 123 20.77 -10.18 -25.77
CA GLU A 123 21.82 -9.15 -25.72
C GLU A 123 22.33 -8.91 -24.28
N GLU A 124 23.62 -8.61 -24.15
CA GLU A 124 24.29 -8.34 -22.87
C GLU A 124 23.58 -7.27 -22.03
N GLU A 125 23.74 -7.36 -20.70
CA GLU A 125 23.14 -6.43 -19.75
C GLU A 125 23.67 -5.01 -19.96
N THR A 126 22.75 -4.05 -20.07
CA THR A 126 23.07 -2.62 -20.06
C THR A 126 23.30 -2.14 -18.63
N GLU A 127 24.13 -1.13 -18.46
CA GLU A 127 24.31 -0.42 -17.19
C GLU A 127 22.97 -0.07 -16.54
N THR A 128 22.83 -0.43 -15.26
CA THR A 128 21.68 -0.06 -14.43
C THR A 128 21.88 1.33 -13.87
N ILE A 129 20.80 2.11 -13.72
CA ILE A 129 20.82 3.37 -12.97
C ILE A 129 21.30 3.05 -11.56
N ASP A 130 22.40 3.69 -11.16
CA ASP A 130 22.85 3.70 -9.78
C ASP A 130 22.05 4.75 -9.00
N PHE A 131 21.49 4.34 -7.86
CA PHE A 131 20.76 5.28 -7.01
C PHE A 131 21.77 6.08 -6.18
N PRO A 132 21.64 7.42 -6.08
CA PRO A 132 22.57 8.23 -5.32
C PRO A 132 22.68 7.75 -3.87
N ILE A 133 23.91 7.63 -3.37
CA ILE A 133 24.21 7.19 -2.00
C ILE A 133 23.40 7.98 -0.96
N GLN A 134 23.18 9.28 -1.18
CA GLN A 134 22.41 10.11 -0.26
C GLN A 134 20.93 9.71 -0.20
N LEU A 135 20.37 9.21 -1.29
CA LEU A 135 19.01 8.67 -1.33
C LEU A 135 18.98 7.35 -0.56
N THR A 136 19.91 6.43 -0.84
CA THR A 136 19.98 5.13 -0.15
C THR A 136 20.22 5.28 1.35
N ASP A 137 21.15 6.14 1.76
CA ASP A 137 21.49 6.42 3.17
C ASP A 137 20.34 7.09 3.91
N PHE A 138 19.65 8.04 3.26
CA PHE A 138 18.47 8.66 3.84
C PHE A 138 17.38 7.61 4.12
N TRP A 139 17.12 6.70 3.20
CA TRP A 139 16.11 5.65 3.41
C TRP A 139 16.56 4.61 4.43
N GLN A 140 17.81 4.18 4.41
CA GLN A 140 18.35 3.28 5.44
C GLN A 140 18.27 3.91 6.83
N SER A 141 18.63 5.19 6.97
CA SER A 141 18.53 5.93 8.23
C SER A 141 17.08 6.24 8.63
N PHE A 142 16.13 6.31 7.70
CA PHE A 142 14.71 6.40 8.01
C PHE A 142 14.15 5.06 8.54
N ILE A 143 14.66 3.94 8.03
CA ILE A 143 14.18 2.59 8.35
C ILE A 143 14.81 2.03 9.64
N THR A 144 16.12 2.21 9.82
CA THR A 144 16.91 1.60 10.91
C THR A 144 16.45 2.00 12.33
N PRO A 145 16.17 3.29 12.62
CA PRO A 145 15.67 3.72 13.94
C PRO A 145 14.27 3.18 14.27
N ASN A 146 13.50 2.80 13.25
CA ASN A 146 12.13 2.31 13.38
C ASN A 146 12.04 0.78 13.59
N LYS A 147 13.16 0.11 13.95
CA LYS A 147 13.27 -1.33 14.24
C LYS A 147 12.80 -2.27 13.10
N LEU A 148 12.75 -1.79 11.87
CA LEU A 148 12.51 -2.63 10.70
C LEU A 148 13.84 -2.97 10.05
N SER A 149 14.61 -3.87 10.67
CA SER A 149 15.87 -4.39 10.11
C SER A 149 15.69 -5.23 8.83
N LEU A 150 14.53 -5.15 8.18
CA LEU A 150 14.14 -5.96 7.03
C LEU A 150 14.69 -5.42 5.69
N PHE A 151 15.33 -4.26 5.69
CA PHE A 151 15.56 -3.48 4.47
C PHE A 151 17.02 -3.03 4.27
N ASN A 152 17.99 -3.81 4.74
CA ASN A 152 19.38 -3.55 4.39
C ASN A 152 19.60 -3.93 2.92
N ASN A 153 19.92 -2.93 2.10
CA ASN A 153 20.13 -2.97 0.64
C ASN A 153 18.84 -3.10 -0.19
N ILE A 154 18.65 -2.21 -1.17
CA ILE A 154 17.56 -2.33 -2.16
C ILE A 154 18.00 -3.40 -3.16
N SER A 155 17.65 -4.65 -2.88
CA SER A 155 17.87 -5.79 -3.77
C SER A 155 16.58 -6.58 -3.95
N LEU A 156 16.54 -7.47 -4.95
CA LEU A 156 15.44 -8.42 -5.12
C LEU A 156 15.28 -9.32 -3.88
N GLU A 157 16.38 -9.67 -3.21
CA GLU A 157 16.36 -10.45 -1.96
C GLU A 157 15.57 -9.73 -0.86
N THR A 158 15.59 -8.40 -0.85
CA THR A 158 14.84 -7.56 0.09
C THR A 158 13.34 -7.51 -0.21
N ILE A 159 12.92 -7.82 -1.44
CA ILE A 159 11.52 -8.08 -1.77
C ILE A 159 11.10 -9.50 -1.35
N ASP A 160 12.00 -10.48 -1.44
CA ASP A 160 11.75 -11.84 -0.99
C ASP A 160 11.56 -11.90 0.53
N THR A 161 12.34 -11.13 1.29
CA THR A 161 12.13 -10.99 2.73
C THR A 161 10.74 -10.40 3.03
N LEU A 162 10.30 -9.37 2.31
CA LEU A 162 8.97 -8.77 2.49
C LEU A 162 7.81 -9.76 2.28
N LEU A 163 7.97 -10.69 1.35
CA LEU A 163 6.96 -11.70 1.01
C LEU A 163 7.11 -13.01 1.78
N ASN A 164 8.05 -13.10 2.72
CA ASN A 164 8.12 -14.23 3.64
C ASN A 164 6.80 -14.32 4.43
N GLU A 165 6.25 -15.53 4.57
CA GLU A 165 5.03 -15.80 5.33
C GLU A 165 5.07 -15.21 6.74
N ASP A 166 6.23 -15.23 7.40
CA ASP A 166 6.39 -14.63 8.73
C ASP A 166 6.17 -13.11 8.70
N ASN A 167 6.67 -12.43 7.67
CA ASN A 167 6.48 -10.99 7.49
C ASN A 167 5.06 -10.67 7.03
N ILE A 168 4.46 -11.46 6.13
CA ILE A 168 3.04 -11.32 5.75
C ILE A 168 2.14 -11.50 6.98
N ASN A 169 2.45 -12.47 7.85
CA ASN A 169 1.72 -12.70 9.09
C ASN A 169 1.94 -11.58 10.10
N LEU A 170 3.15 -11.04 10.20
CA LEU A 170 3.48 -9.86 11.02
C LEU A 170 2.69 -8.64 10.54
N ILE A 171 2.67 -8.39 9.24
CA ILE A 171 1.90 -7.35 8.55
C ILE A 171 0.41 -7.46 8.88
N ASN A 172 -0.14 -8.68 8.81
CA ASN A 172 -1.52 -8.98 9.15
C ASN A 172 -1.82 -8.82 10.66
N ARG A 173 -0.82 -9.01 11.53
CA ARG A 173 -0.96 -8.87 12.99
C ARG A 173 -0.99 -7.40 13.41
N TYR A 174 -0.20 -6.54 12.75
CA TYR A 174 -0.24 -5.08 12.96
C TYR A 174 -1.50 -4.41 12.41
N CYS A 175 -2.35 -5.10 11.64
CA CYS A 175 -3.70 -4.63 11.30
C CYS A 175 -4.59 -4.46 12.54
N THR A 176 -4.19 -4.98 13.71
CA THR A 176 -4.87 -4.75 15.00
C THR A 176 -4.46 -3.43 15.69
N CYS A 177 -3.74 -2.55 14.99
CA CYS A 177 -3.23 -1.33 15.61
C CYS A 177 -4.39 -0.44 16.09
N LYS A 178 -4.14 0.22 17.22
CA LYS A 178 -5.09 1.02 17.98
C LYS A 178 -5.94 1.86 17.01
N LEU A 179 -7.25 1.73 17.08
CA LEU A 179 -8.24 2.57 16.38
C LEU A 179 -8.20 4.04 16.85
N THR A 180 -7.07 4.52 17.36
CA THR A 180 -6.79 5.94 17.50
C THR A 180 -6.97 6.57 16.13
N THR A 181 -7.74 7.66 16.07
CA THR A 181 -7.80 8.56 14.93
C THR A 181 -6.41 8.72 14.32
N THR A 182 -6.22 8.18 13.12
CA THR A 182 -5.05 8.46 12.30
C THR A 182 -4.91 9.97 12.22
N GLY A 183 -3.74 10.52 12.55
CA GLY A 183 -3.53 11.97 12.43
C GLY A 183 -3.74 12.43 10.99
N TYR A 184 -4.05 13.72 10.78
CA TYR A 184 -4.25 14.30 9.44
C TYR A 184 -3.08 14.00 8.48
N ASN A 185 -1.85 13.98 9.00
CA ASN A 185 -0.65 13.64 8.24
C ASN A 185 -0.61 12.16 7.83
N GLU A 186 -1.03 11.25 8.70
CA GLU A 186 -1.06 9.80 8.44
C GLU A 186 -2.09 9.46 7.35
N GLN A 187 -3.29 10.06 7.40
CA GLN A 187 -4.29 9.89 6.36
C GLN A 187 -3.79 10.37 5.00
N SER A 188 -3.15 11.55 4.97
CA SER A 188 -2.60 12.12 3.75
C SER A 188 -1.51 11.23 3.12
N LEU A 189 -0.64 10.64 3.95
CA LEU A 189 0.37 9.68 3.50
C LEU A 189 -0.28 8.43 2.90
N ILE A 190 -1.25 7.84 3.61
CA ILE A 190 -1.98 6.65 3.17
C ILE A 190 -2.65 6.90 1.82
N ILE A 191 -3.33 8.04 1.65
CA ILE A 191 -4.00 8.38 0.38
C ILE A 191 -3.01 8.39 -0.78
N ILE A 192 -1.88 9.09 -0.65
CA ILE A 192 -0.88 9.17 -1.73
C ILE A 192 -0.29 7.78 -2.01
N ILE A 193 -0.03 6.98 -0.99
CA ILE A 193 0.52 5.62 -1.17
C ILE A 193 -0.48 4.72 -1.89
N ARG A 194 -1.77 4.76 -1.54
CA ARG A 194 -2.83 4.04 -2.28
C ARG A 194 -2.92 4.49 -3.73
N GLN A 195 -2.78 5.79 -4.00
CA GLN A 195 -2.72 6.32 -5.37
C GLN A 195 -1.52 5.78 -6.13
N ILE A 196 -0.33 5.79 -5.53
CA ILE A 196 0.88 5.20 -6.14
C ILE A 196 0.66 3.73 -6.46
N CYS A 197 0.10 2.94 -5.54
CA CYS A 197 -0.18 1.52 -5.78
C CYS A 197 -1.14 1.31 -6.96
N THR A 198 -2.18 2.16 -7.05
CA THR A 198 -3.12 2.12 -8.19
C THR A 198 -2.40 2.40 -9.51
N GLN A 199 -1.51 3.39 -9.54
CA GLN A 199 -0.72 3.70 -10.75
C GLN A 199 0.29 2.59 -11.07
N LEU A 200 0.95 1.99 -10.06
CA LEU A 200 1.85 0.86 -10.24
C LEU A 200 1.14 -0.33 -10.88
N HIS A 201 -0.05 -0.69 -10.40
CA HIS A 201 -0.87 -1.74 -11.02
C HIS A 201 -1.11 -1.47 -12.52
N LEU A 202 -1.51 -0.23 -12.87
CA LEU A 202 -1.73 0.15 -14.27
C LEU A 202 -0.44 0.10 -15.10
N ILE A 203 0.71 0.47 -14.51
CA ILE A 203 2.01 0.32 -15.14
C ILE A 203 2.26 -1.16 -15.44
N PHE A 204 2.08 -2.06 -14.47
CA PHE A 204 2.30 -3.50 -14.67
C PHE A 204 1.40 -4.06 -15.77
N VAL A 205 0.12 -3.69 -15.79
CA VAL A 205 -0.81 -4.07 -16.87
C VAL A 205 -0.36 -3.57 -18.23
N ASN A 206 0.09 -2.30 -18.33
CA ASN A 206 0.59 -1.73 -19.58
C ASN A 206 1.84 -2.47 -20.09
N ILE A 207 2.80 -2.75 -19.20
CA ILE A 207 4.03 -3.46 -19.55
C ILE A 207 3.74 -4.90 -19.97
N ASP A 208 2.93 -5.63 -19.19
CA ASP A 208 2.53 -7.00 -19.54
C ASP A 208 1.83 -7.06 -20.90
N THR A 209 0.90 -6.14 -21.14
CA THR A 209 0.20 -6.03 -22.43
C THR A 209 1.17 -5.71 -23.57
N PHE A 210 2.10 -4.78 -23.35
CA PHE A 210 3.12 -4.40 -24.35
C PHE A 210 4.05 -5.58 -24.68
N ILE A 211 4.55 -6.29 -23.67
CA ILE A 211 5.43 -7.45 -23.84
C ILE A 211 4.69 -8.59 -24.55
N LYS A 212 3.45 -8.92 -24.13
CA LYS A 212 2.67 -9.99 -24.78
C LYS A 212 2.39 -9.69 -26.24
N THR A 213 2.03 -8.44 -26.57
CA THR A 213 1.68 -8.05 -27.94
C THR A 213 2.90 -7.85 -28.85
N ARG A 214 4.02 -7.35 -28.32
CA ARG A 214 5.21 -7.00 -29.12
C ARG A 214 6.34 -8.03 -29.01
N GLY A 215 6.53 -8.66 -27.86
CA GLY A 215 7.61 -9.62 -27.62
C GLY A 215 7.50 -10.87 -28.49
N GLN A 216 6.31 -11.48 -28.59
CA GLN A 216 6.11 -12.64 -29.48
C GLN A 216 6.40 -12.31 -30.94
N ALA A 217 5.94 -11.15 -31.40
CA ALA A 217 6.17 -10.67 -32.77
C ALA A 217 7.63 -10.26 -33.03
N TYR A 218 8.35 -9.84 -31.98
CA TYR A 218 9.79 -9.52 -32.05
C TYR A 218 10.61 -10.80 -32.26
N HIS A 219 10.39 -11.84 -31.44
CA HIS A 219 11.09 -13.12 -31.57
C HIS A 219 10.76 -13.85 -32.89
N SER A 220 9.52 -13.77 -33.36
CA SER A 220 9.12 -14.33 -34.66
C SER A 220 9.58 -13.50 -35.87
N LYS A 221 10.29 -12.37 -35.65
CA LYS A 221 10.76 -11.42 -36.66
C LYS A 221 9.63 -10.87 -37.54
N GLN A 222 8.43 -10.74 -36.99
CA GLN A 222 7.21 -10.26 -37.68
C GLN A 222 6.91 -8.78 -37.45
N LEU A 223 7.67 -8.09 -36.60
CA LEU A 223 7.50 -6.65 -36.36
C LEU A 223 7.96 -5.79 -37.55
N ARG A 224 7.17 -4.75 -37.86
CA ARG A 224 7.59 -3.69 -38.79
C ARG A 224 8.77 -2.91 -38.23
N SER A 225 9.61 -2.33 -39.09
CA SER A 225 10.83 -1.58 -38.67
C SER A 225 10.60 -0.60 -37.52
N ASN A 226 9.55 0.23 -37.60
CA ASN A 226 9.24 1.20 -36.53
C ASN A 226 8.85 0.54 -35.20
N GLN A 227 8.13 -0.59 -35.27
CA GLN A 227 7.71 -1.33 -34.08
C GLN A 227 8.89 -2.06 -33.44
N ARG A 228 9.79 -2.60 -34.26
CA ARG A 228 11.05 -3.20 -33.82
C ARG A 228 11.92 -2.19 -33.09
N SER A 229 12.17 -1.02 -33.70
CA SER A 229 12.95 0.06 -33.06
C SER A 229 12.32 0.54 -31.75
N ASN A 230 10.99 0.59 -31.66
CA ASN A 230 10.31 0.94 -30.41
C ASN A 230 10.51 -0.13 -29.32
N PHE A 231 10.46 -1.41 -29.67
CA PHE A 231 10.70 -2.51 -28.75
C PHE A 231 12.16 -2.57 -28.29
N GLU A 232 13.12 -2.29 -29.17
CA GLU A 232 14.55 -2.16 -28.82
C GLU A 232 14.78 -1.01 -27.83
N ARG A 233 14.12 0.15 -28.02
CA ARG A 233 14.15 1.25 -27.04
C ARG A 233 13.60 0.83 -25.68
N PHE A 234 12.51 0.05 -25.66
CA PHE A 234 11.98 -0.51 -24.42
C PHE A 234 12.98 -1.43 -23.73
N ILE A 235 13.58 -2.38 -24.45
CA ILE A 235 14.61 -3.30 -23.92
C ILE A 235 15.78 -2.52 -23.31
N ASN A 236 16.23 -1.46 -23.99
CA ASN A 236 17.37 -0.63 -23.56
C ASN A 236 17.10 0.08 -22.23
N ILE A 237 15.86 0.47 -21.95
CA ILE A 237 15.51 1.17 -20.71
C ILE A 237 15.01 0.22 -19.62
N TYR A 238 14.76 -1.06 -19.95
CA TYR A 238 13.95 -1.96 -19.13
C TYR A 238 14.53 -2.19 -17.74
N ASN A 239 15.84 -2.42 -17.64
CA ASN A 239 16.52 -2.61 -16.36
C ASN A 239 16.38 -1.38 -15.46
N ASN A 240 16.63 -0.20 -16.02
CA ASN A 240 16.56 1.08 -15.32
C ASN A 240 15.14 1.38 -14.82
N PHE A 241 14.17 1.13 -15.68
CA PHE A 241 12.77 1.25 -15.37
C PHE A 241 12.37 0.27 -14.25
N ARG A 242 12.73 -1.01 -14.36
CA ARG A 242 12.43 -2.04 -13.37
C ARG A 242 13.05 -1.72 -12.01
N GLN A 243 14.30 -1.25 -11.97
CA GLN A 243 14.96 -0.80 -10.73
C GLN A 243 14.25 0.42 -10.11
N THR A 244 13.77 1.35 -10.93
CA THR A 244 12.99 2.50 -10.46
C THR A 244 11.67 2.06 -9.82
N VAL A 245 10.97 1.10 -10.44
CA VAL A 245 9.72 0.55 -9.88
C VAL A 245 9.97 -0.28 -8.62
N LEU A 246 11.07 -1.05 -8.58
CA LEU A 246 11.52 -1.79 -7.40
C LEU A 246 11.72 -0.84 -6.22
N PHE A 247 12.48 0.22 -6.43
CA PHE A 247 12.71 1.27 -5.44
C PHE A 247 11.39 1.84 -4.91
N MET A 248 10.42 2.14 -5.80
CA MET A 248 9.11 2.62 -5.38
C MET A 248 8.33 1.62 -4.53
N CYS A 249 8.33 0.34 -4.90
CA CYS A 249 7.65 -0.70 -4.11
C CYS A 249 8.27 -0.80 -2.71
N HIS A 250 9.59 -0.83 -2.65
CA HIS A 250 10.35 -0.87 -1.41
C HIS A 250 10.10 0.38 -0.53
N LEU A 251 10.10 1.57 -1.13
CA LEU A 251 9.82 2.83 -0.46
C LEU A 251 8.42 2.83 0.19
N ASN A 252 7.39 2.52 -0.60
CA ASN A 252 6.01 2.52 -0.11
C ASN A 252 5.79 1.46 0.97
N ALA A 253 6.36 0.26 0.80
CA ALA A 253 6.37 -0.78 1.81
C ALA A 253 7.00 -0.30 3.11
N SER A 254 8.21 0.26 3.03
CA SER A 254 8.96 0.75 4.19
C SER A 254 8.16 1.79 4.98
N ILE A 255 7.50 2.73 4.29
CA ILE A 255 6.68 3.75 4.94
C ILE A 255 5.47 3.11 5.60
N ILE A 256 4.68 2.31 4.87
CA ILE A 256 3.43 1.75 5.39
C ILE A 256 3.64 0.80 6.57
N PHE A 257 4.73 0.03 6.55
CA PHE A 257 5.06 -0.91 7.62
C PHE A 257 5.70 -0.20 8.82
N SER A 258 6.31 0.96 8.60
CA SER A 258 6.79 1.83 9.68
C SER A 258 5.71 2.73 10.27
N LEU A 259 4.50 2.84 9.68
CA LEU A 259 3.50 3.84 10.08
C LEU A 259 3.17 3.85 11.58
N ASP A 260 3.13 2.68 12.21
CA ASP A 260 2.86 2.53 13.64
C ASP A 260 3.97 3.14 14.52
N ASN A 261 5.20 3.20 14.00
CA ASN A 261 6.37 3.87 14.60
C ASN A 261 6.51 5.34 14.12
N ILE A 262 5.93 5.69 12.97
CA ILE A 262 5.97 7.04 12.36
C ILE A 262 5.15 8.07 13.14
N ARG A 263 4.26 7.66 14.06
CA ARG A 263 3.45 8.57 14.90
C ARG A 263 4.27 9.54 15.75
N CYS A 264 5.56 9.28 15.92
CA CYS A 264 6.51 10.12 16.64
C CYS A 264 7.43 10.95 15.73
N ILE A 265 7.20 10.99 14.42
CA ILE A 265 8.05 11.71 13.48
C ILE A 265 7.83 13.22 13.57
N ASP A 266 8.93 13.96 13.68
CA ASP A 266 8.96 15.42 13.63
C ASP A 266 8.28 15.95 12.35
N LEU A 267 7.50 17.02 12.49
CA LEU A 267 6.76 17.70 11.42
C LEU A 267 7.62 17.96 10.17
N LYS A 268 8.91 18.27 10.36
CA LYS A 268 9.86 18.50 9.27
C LYS A 268 10.01 17.26 8.38
N TYR A 269 10.18 16.08 8.98
CA TYR A 269 10.31 14.81 8.27
C TYR A 269 8.98 14.37 7.63
N SER A 270 7.84 14.62 8.29
CA SER A 270 6.52 14.37 7.70
C SER A 270 6.30 15.20 6.42
N SER A 271 6.75 16.46 6.42
CA SER A 271 6.62 17.35 5.26
C SER A 271 7.48 16.90 4.07
N LEU A 272 8.70 16.46 4.35
CA LEU A 272 9.60 15.88 3.36
C LEU A 272 9.01 14.59 2.79
N LEU A 273 8.52 13.69 3.64
CA LEU A 273 7.95 12.41 3.21
C LEU A 273 6.79 12.62 2.22
N MET A 274 5.89 13.55 2.55
CA MET A 274 4.81 13.96 1.66
C MET A 274 5.34 14.50 0.32
N LYS A 275 6.41 15.30 0.35
CA LYS A 275 7.02 15.84 -0.87
C LYS A 275 7.63 14.73 -1.74
N LEU A 276 8.33 13.78 -1.13
CA LEU A 276 8.94 12.64 -1.83
C LEU A 276 7.86 11.75 -2.43
N LEU A 277 6.82 11.40 -1.68
CA LEU A 277 5.69 10.63 -2.19
C LEU A 277 4.98 11.33 -3.36
N ARG A 278 4.85 12.66 -3.33
CA ARG A 278 4.29 13.42 -4.47
C ARG A 278 5.17 13.33 -5.72
N ILE A 279 6.50 13.39 -5.58
CA ILE A 279 7.42 13.21 -6.71
C ILE A 279 7.21 11.84 -7.35
N TRP A 280 7.12 10.79 -6.52
CA TRP A 280 6.94 9.42 -7.00
C TRP A 280 5.53 9.15 -7.54
N LEU A 281 4.49 9.77 -6.99
CA LEU A 281 3.15 9.74 -7.57
C LEU A 281 3.13 10.36 -8.97
N THR A 282 3.71 11.55 -9.13
CA THR A 282 3.81 12.20 -10.45
C THR A 282 4.60 11.36 -11.44
N PHE A 283 5.67 10.68 -11.00
CA PHE A 283 6.39 9.71 -11.84
C PHE A 283 5.47 8.58 -12.30
N ALA A 284 4.71 7.97 -11.39
CA ALA A 284 3.83 6.84 -11.70
C ALA A 284 2.71 7.24 -12.67
N GLU A 285 2.02 8.36 -12.42
CA GLU A 285 0.94 8.88 -13.29
C GLU A 285 1.44 9.18 -14.71
N ASN A 286 2.63 9.80 -14.83
CA ASN A 286 3.24 10.07 -16.12
C ASN A 286 3.66 8.76 -16.82
N THR A 287 4.19 7.80 -16.08
CA THR A 287 4.60 6.50 -16.62
C THR A 287 3.40 5.71 -17.14
N VAL A 288 2.26 5.69 -16.43
CA VAL A 288 1.01 5.08 -16.94
C VAL A 288 0.62 5.71 -18.28
N THR A 289 0.68 7.04 -18.36
CA THR A 289 0.31 7.78 -19.56
C THR A 289 1.24 7.47 -20.74
N LEU A 290 2.55 7.38 -20.50
CA LEU A 290 3.57 7.20 -21.54
C LEU A 290 3.78 5.74 -21.97
N SER A 291 3.51 4.78 -21.07
CA SER A 291 3.60 3.33 -21.33
C SER A 291 2.36 2.74 -21.99
N ASN A 292 1.30 3.52 -22.18
CA ASN A 292 0.12 3.09 -22.91
C ASN A 292 0.50 2.66 -24.34
N ILE A 293 -0.09 1.54 -24.79
CA ILE A 293 0.19 0.90 -26.10
C ILE A 293 0.05 1.84 -27.32
N THR A 294 -0.70 2.93 -27.19
CA THR A 294 -0.88 3.95 -28.23
C THR A 294 0.27 4.97 -28.28
N ARG A 295 0.92 5.24 -27.15
CA ARG A 295 1.98 6.25 -27.01
C ARG A 295 3.38 5.64 -27.04
N ASN A 296 3.63 4.59 -26.25
CA ASN A 296 4.91 3.86 -26.13
C ASN A 296 6.17 4.76 -26.16
N ARG A 297 6.21 5.79 -25.30
CA ARG A 297 7.30 6.78 -25.29
C ARG A 297 8.40 6.42 -24.30
N TRP A 298 9.14 5.37 -24.62
CA TRP A 298 10.16 4.79 -23.74
C TRP A 298 11.32 5.76 -23.43
N ASP A 299 11.75 6.57 -24.39
CA ASP A 299 12.81 7.57 -24.16
C ASP A 299 12.39 8.63 -23.11
N GLU A 300 11.11 9.03 -23.12
CA GLU A 300 10.56 9.94 -22.12
C GLU A 300 10.47 9.28 -20.74
N ILE A 301 10.14 7.98 -20.68
CA ILE A 301 10.13 7.21 -19.43
C ILE A 301 11.55 7.09 -18.84
N ALA A 302 12.57 6.87 -19.69
CA ALA A 302 13.96 6.85 -19.24
C ALA A 302 14.37 8.18 -18.60
N ALA A 303 14.03 9.30 -19.25
CA ALA A 303 14.28 10.63 -18.69
C ALA A 303 13.51 10.87 -17.38
N LEU A 304 12.29 10.35 -17.26
CA LEU A 304 11.50 10.44 -16.03
C LEU A 304 12.12 9.67 -14.87
N CYS A 305 12.71 8.50 -15.11
CA CYS A 305 13.41 7.71 -14.08
C CYS A 305 14.52 8.56 -13.45
N LEU A 306 15.42 9.10 -14.28
CA LEU A 306 16.54 9.95 -13.84
C LEU A 306 16.05 11.23 -13.14
N THR A 307 15.10 11.94 -13.75
CA THR A 307 14.59 13.21 -13.22
C THR A 307 13.93 13.05 -11.85
N SER A 308 13.23 11.93 -11.62
CA SER A 308 12.53 11.66 -10.36
C SER A 308 13.51 11.32 -9.24
N ILE A 309 14.56 10.57 -9.55
CA ILE A 309 15.68 10.30 -8.64
C ILE A 309 16.36 11.62 -8.25
N GLU A 310 16.74 12.44 -9.23
CA GLU A 310 17.38 13.74 -8.96
C GLU A 310 16.54 14.67 -8.09
N LYS A 311 15.23 14.78 -8.39
CA LYS A 311 14.29 15.61 -7.61
C LYS A 311 14.17 15.11 -6.16
N SER A 312 14.20 13.80 -5.97
CA SER A 312 14.15 13.16 -4.65
C SER A 312 15.42 13.45 -3.86
N THR A 313 16.59 13.22 -4.47
CA THR A 313 17.90 13.51 -3.86
C THR A 313 18.04 14.99 -3.50
N LYS A 314 17.67 15.91 -4.42
CA LYS A 314 17.66 17.37 -4.14
C LYS A 314 16.71 17.76 -3.02
N SER A 315 15.63 17.01 -2.80
CA SER A 315 14.69 17.28 -1.69
C SER A 315 15.25 16.82 -0.36
N ILE A 316 15.97 15.69 -0.35
CA ILE A 316 16.64 15.16 0.85
C ILE A 316 17.81 16.05 1.27
N LEU A 317 18.64 16.49 0.32
CA LEU A 317 19.79 17.37 0.60
C LEU A 317 19.43 18.77 1.15
N LYS A 318 18.14 19.13 1.16
CA LYS A 318 17.63 20.39 1.71
C LYS A 318 17.13 20.28 3.15
N LEU A 319 17.14 19.08 3.74
CA LEU A 319 16.89 18.87 5.17
C LEU A 319 18.01 19.44 6.02
#